data_AF-A0A2N2NJ27-F1
#
_entry.id   AF-A0A2N2NJ27-F1
#
_cell.length_a   1.000
_cell.length_b   1.000
_cell.length_c   1.000
_cell.angle_alpha   90.00
_cell.angle_beta   90.00
_cell.angle_gamma   90.00
#
_symmetry.space_group_name_H-M   'P 1'
#
loop_
_entity.id
_entity.type
_entity.pdbx_description
1 polymer ?
#
loop_
_entity_poly.entity_id
_entity_poly.type
_entity_poly.pdbx_seq_one_letter_code
_entity_poly.pdbx_strand_id
1 'polypeptide(L)'
;MHGESTPQNCEVLSLAGLFGIKIYKVLGLPEPDKELLKTFNSFSNLAGELRSKAAHALWEADVEIKQKQLLPESDEAKAILAKVFDKWGFNFSGN
;
A
#
# COMPACT_ATOMS: atom_id res chain seq x y z
N MET A 1 10.68 13.59 22.38
CA MET A 1 10.82 14.14 21.01
C MET A 1 11.13 12.96 20.10
N HIS A 2 10.16 12.45 19.33
CA HIS A 2 10.42 11.32 18.41
C HIS A 2 10.36 11.84 16.97
N GLY A 3 11.49 12.37 16.52
CA GLY A 3 11.72 12.85 15.16
C GLY A 3 12.93 12.15 14.55
N GLU A 4 12.99 10.82 14.63
CA GLU A 4 14.20 10.06 14.26
C GLU A 4 14.11 9.29 12.94
N SER A 5 13.01 9.35 12.21
CA SER A 5 12.97 8.73 10.88
C SER A 5 12.01 9.45 9.94
N THR A 6 12.54 9.85 8.79
CA THR A 6 11.72 10.21 7.63
C THR A 6 10.83 9.00 7.33
N PRO A 7 9.49 9.18 7.23
CA PRO A 7 8.58 8.09 6.90
C PRO A 7 9.03 7.38 5.63
N GLN A 8 8.97 6.05 5.60
CA GLN A 8 9.36 5.28 4.42
C GLN A 8 8.22 4.41 3.89
N ASN A 9 8.23 4.15 2.58
CA ASN A 9 7.40 3.12 1.95
C ASN A 9 5.89 3.28 2.26
N CYS A 10 5.31 2.28 2.92
CA CYS A 10 3.92 2.21 3.36
C CYS A 10 3.51 3.31 4.35
N GLU A 11 4.45 3.86 5.13
CA GLU A 11 4.18 4.98 6.04
C GLU A 11 3.92 6.25 5.24
N VAL A 12 4.69 6.49 4.18
CA VAL A 12 4.48 7.62 3.27
C VAL A 12 3.17 7.47 2.51
N LEU A 13 2.83 6.24 2.12
CA LEU A 13 1.54 5.94 1.49
C LEU A 13 0.37 6.24 2.44
N SER A 14 0.50 5.83 3.70
CA SER A 14 -0.49 6.12 4.75
C SER A 14 -0.65 7.63 4.98
N LEU A 15 0.47 8.37 5.03
CA LEU A 15 0.46 9.83 5.13
C LEU A 15 -0.14 10.49 3.88
N ALA A 16 0.10 9.95 2.69
CA ALA A 16 -0.52 10.45 1.46
C ALA A 16 -2.04 10.27 1.47
N GLY A 17 -2.56 9.28 2.20
CA GLY A 17 -3.99 9.11 2.43
C GLY A 17 -4.63 10.18 3.32
N LEU A 18 -3.83 10.82 4.17
CA LEU A 18 -4.24 11.86 5.12
C LEU A 18 -3.99 13.27 4.56
N PHE A 19 -2.82 13.48 3.93
CA PHE A 19 -2.33 14.79 3.50
C PHE A 19 -2.28 14.97 1.98
N GLY A 20 -2.62 13.91 1.22
CA GLY A 20 -2.52 13.89 -0.23
C GLY A 20 -1.11 13.59 -0.74
N ILE A 21 -1.00 13.38 -2.06
CA ILE A 21 0.25 12.94 -2.72
C ILE A 21 1.42 13.93 -2.56
N LYS A 22 1.12 15.19 -2.22
CA LYS A 22 2.11 16.26 -2.03
C LYS A 22 3.14 15.92 -0.96
N ILE A 23 2.84 14.98 -0.06
CA ILE A 23 3.78 14.53 0.96
C ILE A 23 5.03 13.88 0.35
N TYR A 24 4.92 13.16 -0.78
CA TYR A 24 6.08 12.57 -1.46
C TYR A 24 7.07 13.65 -1.93
N LYS A 25 6.54 14.74 -2.49
CA LYS A 25 7.35 15.90 -2.90
C LYS A 25 8.00 16.60 -1.70
N VAL A 26 7.29 16.74 -0.58
CA VAL A 26 7.84 17.31 0.66
C VAL A 26 8.97 16.46 1.22
N LEU A 27 8.85 15.13 1.11
CA LEU A 27 9.85 14.17 1.60
C LEU A 27 10.97 13.89 0.58
N GLY A 28 10.94 14.49 -0.61
CA GLY A 28 11.92 14.26 -1.67
C GLY A 28 11.88 12.83 -2.24
N LEU A 29 10.76 12.13 -2.08
CA LEU A 29 10.56 10.76 -2.53
C LEU A 29 9.88 10.73 -3.91
N PRO A 30 10.18 9.73 -4.75
CA PRO A 30 9.45 9.54 -6.00
C PRO A 30 7.98 9.29 -5.72
N GLU A 31 7.10 9.88 -6.53
CA GLU A 31 5.68 9.61 -6.41
C GLU A 31 5.41 8.12 -6.67
N PRO A 32 4.52 7.50 -5.87
CA PRO A 32 4.18 6.10 -6.04
C PRO A 32 3.37 5.91 -7.34
N ASP A 33 3.27 4.66 -7.77
CA ASP A 33 2.50 4.30 -8.95
C ASP A 33 1.05 4.82 -8.86
N LYS A 34 0.53 5.35 -9.98
CA LYS A 34 -0.82 5.93 -10.03
C LYS A 34 -1.91 4.90 -9.73
N GLU A 35 -1.71 3.64 -10.13
CA GLU A 35 -2.65 2.55 -9.85
C GLU A 35 -2.61 2.17 -8.37
N LEU A 36 -1.42 2.18 -7.76
CA LEU A 36 -1.24 1.99 -6.32
C LEU A 36 -1.99 3.07 -5.52
N LEU A 37 -1.82 4.33 -5.91
CA LEU A 37 -2.53 5.46 -5.29
C LEU A 37 -4.04 5.38 -5.45
N LYS A 38 -4.51 5.02 -6.66
CA LYS A 38 -5.95 4.88 -6.92
C LYS A 38 -6.56 3.78 -6.06
N THR A 39 -5.88 2.64 -5.95
CA THR A 39 -6.30 1.51 -5.11
C THR A 39 -6.28 1.91 -3.64
N PHE A 40 -5.22 2.54 -3.17
CA PHE A 40 -5.15 3.01 -1.79
C PHE A 40 -6.20 4.07 -1.43
N ASN A 41 -6.49 4.99 -2.35
CA ASN A 41 -7.55 5.99 -2.16
C ASN A 41 -8.96 5.37 -2.15
N SER A 42 -9.17 4.20 -2.78
CA SER A 42 -10.44 3.46 -2.67
C SER A 42 -10.72 2.99 -1.24
N PHE A 43 -9.70 2.90 -0.39
CA PHE A 43 -9.80 2.57 1.02
C PHE A 43 -10.07 3.78 1.92
N SER A 44 -10.47 4.95 1.37
CA SER A 44 -10.75 6.16 2.14
C SER A 44 -11.79 5.98 3.24
N ASN A 45 -12.68 5.00 3.07
CA ASN A 45 -13.77 4.70 4.00
C ASN A 45 -13.38 3.74 5.13
N LEU A 46 -12.16 3.19 5.11
CA LEU A 46 -11.67 2.31 6.17
C LEU A 46 -11.24 3.12 7.40
N ALA A 47 -11.50 2.58 8.60
CA ALA A 47 -10.97 3.13 9.85
C ALA A 47 -9.43 3.21 9.82
N GLY A 48 -8.84 4.20 10.49
CA GLY A 48 -7.41 4.54 10.35
C GLY A 48 -6.45 3.36 10.52
N GLU A 49 -6.71 2.46 11.46
CA GLU A 49 -5.90 1.25 11.67
C GLU A 49 -6.03 0.25 10.50
N LEU A 50 -7.25 -0.01 10.04
CA LEU A 50 -7.51 -0.87 8.87
C LEU A 50 -6.90 -0.28 7.60
N ARG A 51 -6.99 1.04 7.44
CA ARG A 51 -6.38 1.75 6.30
C ARG A 51 -4.86 1.63 6.32
N SER A 52 -4.23 1.70 7.49
CA SER A 52 -2.79 1.48 7.65
C SER A 52 -2.39 0.04 7.31
N LYS A 53 -3.14 -0.97 7.79
CA LYS A 53 -2.91 -2.38 7.42
C LYS A 53 -3.06 -2.61 5.92
N ALA A 54 -4.06 -1.99 5.29
CA ALA A 54 -4.28 -2.07 3.85
C ALA A 54 -3.13 -1.41 3.06
N ALA A 55 -2.60 -0.27 3.54
CA ALA A 55 -1.42 0.38 2.94
C ALA A 55 -0.20 -0.53 2.96
N HIS A 56 0.05 -1.18 4.10
CA HIS A 56 1.16 -2.13 4.25
C HIS A 56 1.00 -3.34 3.35
N ALA A 57 -0.20 -3.95 3.34
CA ALA A 57 -0.49 -5.09 2.48
C ALA A 57 -0.31 -4.76 1.00
N LEU A 58 -0.82 -3.61 0.57
CA LEU A 58 -0.74 -3.19 -0.83
C LEU A 58 0.70 -2.91 -1.26
N TRP A 59 1.49 -2.24 -0.39
CA TRP A 59 2.90 -1.98 -0.67
C TRP A 59 3.73 -3.28 -0.74
N GLU A 60 3.52 -4.19 0.21
CA GLU A 60 4.23 -5.47 0.24
C GLU A 60 3.93 -6.31 -1.01
N ALA A 61 2.66 -6.35 -1.45
CA ALA A 61 2.28 -7.03 -2.67
C ALA A 61 2.87 -6.37 -3.94
N ASP A 62 2.85 -5.05 -4.04
CA ASP A 62 3.43 -4.31 -5.17
C ASP A 62 4.93 -4.56 -5.30
N VAL A 63 5.66 -4.57 -4.18
CA VAL A 63 7.09 -4.90 -4.16
C VAL A 63 7.33 -6.34 -4.64
N GLU A 64 6.55 -7.31 -4.15
CA GLU A 64 6.72 -8.72 -4.54
C GLU A 64 6.37 -8.97 -6.01
N ILE A 65 5.31 -8.35 -6.54
CA ILE A 65 4.92 -8.42 -7.96
C ILE A 65 6.03 -7.84 -8.84
N LYS A 66 6.55 -6.66 -8.50
CA LYS A 66 7.64 -6.00 -9.24
C LYS A 66 8.94 -6.81 -9.18
N GLN A 67 9.30 -7.36 -8.03
CA GLN A 67 10.49 -8.21 -7.89
C GLN A 67 10.41 -9.47 -8.76
N LYS A 68 9.21 -10.07 -8.88
CA LYS A 68 8.97 -11.23 -9.73
C LYS A 68 8.72 -10.90 -11.20
N GLN A 69 8.75 -9.60 -11.57
CA GLN A 69 8.42 -9.11 -12.91
C GLN A 69 7.07 -9.63 -13.43
N LEU A 70 6.11 -9.79 -12.51
CA LEU A 70 4.77 -10.26 -12.84
C LEU A 70 3.93 -9.11 -13.36
N LEU A 71 3.04 -9.41 -14.30
CA LEU A 71 2.01 -8.47 -14.71
C LEU A 71 1.01 -8.33 -13.54
N PRO A 72 0.61 -7.11 -13.15
CA PRO A 72 -0.36 -6.90 -12.06
C PRO A 72 -1.69 -7.65 -12.27
N GLU A 73 -2.04 -7.93 -13.52
CA GLU A 73 -3.27 -8.63 -13.91
C GLU A 73 -3.16 -10.17 -13.90
N SER A 74 -1.95 -10.70 -13.72
CA SER A 74 -1.71 -12.15 -13.75
C SER A 74 -2.33 -12.85 -12.55
N ASP A 75 -2.66 -14.14 -12.71
CA ASP A 75 -3.22 -14.91 -11.62
C ASP A 75 -2.21 -15.11 -10.48
N GLU A 76 -0.91 -15.11 -10.79
CA GLU A 76 0.15 -15.08 -9.79
C GLU A 76 0.18 -13.76 -9.00
N ALA A 77 -0.04 -12.61 -9.65
CA ALA A 77 -0.13 -11.33 -8.97
C ALA A 77 -1.35 -11.26 -8.03
N LYS A 78 -2.50 -11.81 -8.46
CA LYS A 78 -3.69 -11.96 -7.60
C LYS A 78 -3.42 -12.88 -6.42
N ALA A 79 -2.71 -13.99 -6.63
CA ALA A 79 -2.34 -14.91 -5.54
C ALA A 79 -1.40 -14.24 -4.52
N ILE A 80 -0.46 -13.41 -4.97
CA ILE A 80 0.41 -12.60 -4.10
C ILE A 80 -0.43 -11.60 -3.30
N LEU A 81 -1.32 -10.84 -3.97
CA LEU A 81 -2.22 -9.90 -3.31
C LEU A 81 -3.06 -10.62 -2.24
N ALA A 82 -3.71 -11.73 -2.57
CA ALA A 82 -4.53 -12.48 -1.62
C ALA A 82 -3.70 -12.95 -0.41
N LYS A 83 -2.51 -13.52 -0.65
CA LYS A 83 -1.61 -14.00 0.41
C LYS A 83 -1.14 -12.87 1.33
N VAL A 84 -0.75 -11.72 0.77
CA VAL A 84 -0.26 -10.58 1.53
C VAL A 84 -1.42 -9.94 2.32
N PHE A 85 -2.59 -9.79 1.71
CA PHE A 85 -3.77 -9.27 2.41
C PHE A 85 -4.20 -10.19 3.57
N ASP A 86 -4.18 -11.51 3.38
CA ASP A 86 -4.46 -12.50 4.43
C ASP A 86 -3.48 -12.37 5.61
N LYS A 87 -2.16 -12.24 5.32
CA LYS A 87 -1.13 -11.96 6.32
C LYS A 87 -1.42 -10.70 7.15
N TRP A 88 -2.01 -9.69 6.54
CA TRP A 88 -2.38 -8.42 7.21
C TRP A 88 -3.77 -8.43 7.84
N GLY A 89 -4.46 -9.59 7.86
CA GLY A 89 -5.75 -9.80 8.53
C GLY A 89 -6.97 -9.48 7.67
N PHE A 90 -6.78 -9.27 6.37
CA PHE A 90 -7.88 -9.18 5.40
C PHE A 90 -8.18 -10.59 4.90
N ASN A 91 -8.87 -11.38 5.71
CA ASN A 91 -9.29 -12.71 5.31
C ASN A 91 -10.30 -12.58 4.17
N PHE A 92 -9.88 -12.95 2.97
CA PHE A 92 -10.81 -13.22 1.87
C PHE A 92 -11.44 -14.60 2.11
N SER A 93 -12.29 -14.70 3.13
CA SER A 93 -13.22 -15.82 3.24
C SER A 93 -14.31 -15.60 2.19
N GLY A 94 -14.00 -15.91 0.94
CA GLY A 94 -15.00 -16.04 -0.11
C GLY A 94 -15.97 -17.15 0.28
N ASN A 95 -17.22 -16.78 0.50
CA ASN A 95 -18.36 -17.69 0.52
C ASN A 95 -19.29 -17.27 -0.62
#